data_AF-A0A192GPJ1-F1
#
_entry.id   AF-A0A192GPJ1-F1
#
_cell.length_a   1.000
_cell.length_b   1.000
_cell.length_c   1.000
_cell.angle_alpha   90.00
_cell.angle_beta   90.00
_cell.angle_gamma   90.00
#
_symmetry.space_group_name_H-M   'P 1'
#
loop_
_entity.id
_entity.type
_entity.pdbx_description
1 polymer ?
#
loop_
_entity_poly.entity_id
_entity_poly.type
_entity_poly.pdbx_seq_one_letter_code
_entity_poly.pdbx_strand_id
1 'polypeptide(L)'
;MLFLGDLTVSICQSGALPPDGRSKAFTANADGYGRGEGVGVIALMRLEEAQRNGHPVLAVLRGVATNHDGASSGLTVPSGQAQREVI
;
A
#
# COMPACT_ATOMS: atom_id res chain seq x y z
N MET A 1 -10.32 -2.01 -11.85
CA MET A 1 -10.80 -0.96 -10.92
C MET A 1 -10.69 0.45 -11.49
N LEU A 2 -9.76 0.75 -12.39
CA LEU A 2 -9.72 2.01 -13.16
C LEU A 2 -10.93 2.16 -14.10
N PHE A 3 -11.53 1.06 -14.54
CA PHE A 3 -12.68 1.06 -15.46
C PHE A 3 -13.99 1.63 -14.88
N LEU A 4 -14.07 1.84 -13.56
CA LEU A 4 -15.21 2.51 -12.92
C LEU A 4 -14.97 4.02 -12.90
N GLY A 5 -15.59 4.73 -13.85
CA GLY A 5 -15.46 6.18 -14.02
C GLY A 5 -15.81 6.98 -12.76
N ASP A 6 -16.93 6.66 -12.12
CA ASP A 6 -17.45 7.38 -10.95
C ASP A 6 -16.48 7.35 -9.75
N LEU A 7 -15.79 6.23 -9.55
CA LEU A 7 -14.78 6.11 -8.51
C LEU A 7 -13.61 7.08 -8.78
N THR A 8 -13.21 7.23 -10.03
CA THR A 8 -12.16 8.19 -10.42
C THR A 8 -12.58 9.61 -10.07
N VAL A 9 -13.82 9.97 -10.44
CA VAL A 9 -14.36 11.32 -10.22
C VAL A 9 -14.42 11.63 -8.72
N SER A 10 -14.90 10.69 -7.90
CA SER A 10 -14.97 10.86 -6.45
C SER A 10 -13.59 11.08 -5.81
N ILE A 11 -12.56 10.37 -6.27
CA ILE A 11 -11.18 10.53 -5.75
C ILE A 11 -10.55 11.83 -6.28
N CYS A 12 -10.86 12.27 -7.51
CA CYS A 12 -10.47 13.61 -7.97
C CYS A 12 -11.08 14.69 -7.07
N GLN A 13 -12.36 14.56 -6.69
CA GLN A 13 -13.07 15.53 -5.85
C GLN A 13 -12.51 15.62 -4.43
N SER A 14 -11.85 14.57 -3.92
CA SER A 14 -11.14 14.63 -2.63
C SER A 14 -9.76 15.30 -2.71
N GLY A 15 -9.29 15.65 -3.92
CA GLY A 15 -7.97 16.24 -4.14
C GLY A 15 -6.82 15.25 -4.08
N ALA A 16 -7.08 13.94 -4.17
CA ALA A 16 -6.05 12.92 -3.99
C ALA A 16 -5.31 12.53 -5.28
N LEU A 17 -5.85 12.87 -6.46
CA LEU A 17 -5.23 12.58 -7.76
C LEU A 17 -4.56 13.82 -8.35
N PRO A 18 -3.28 13.73 -8.77
CA PRO A 18 -2.59 14.85 -9.40
C PRO A 18 -3.04 15.00 -10.86
N PRO A 19 -3.01 16.23 -11.44
CA PRO A 19 -3.45 16.46 -12.82
C PRO A 19 -2.68 15.66 -13.88
N ASP A 20 -1.41 15.36 -13.62
CA ASP A 20 -0.57 14.55 -14.52
C ASP A 20 -0.67 13.03 -14.27
N GLY A 21 -1.44 12.62 -13.25
CA GLY A 21 -1.70 11.22 -12.91
C GLY A 21 -0.49 10.46 -12.36
N ARG A 22 0.57 11.14 -11.90
CA ARG A 22 1.82 10.49 -11.47
C ARG A 22 2.02 10.54 -9.96
N SER A 23 2.41 9.41 -9.36
CA SER A 23 2.96 9.40 -7.99
C SER A 23 4.40 9.92 -7.99
N LYS A 24 4.65 11.09 -7.39
CA LYS A 24 5.97 11.74 -7.32
C LYS A 24 6.60 11.57 -5.93
N ALA A 25 6.72 10.32 -5.48
CA ALA A 25 7.09 9.99 -4.11
C ALA A 25 8.36 10.72 -3.64
N PHE A 26 8.28 11.32 -2.45
CA PHE A 26 9.37 12.04 -1.76
C PHE A 26 9.94 13.26 -2.50
N THR A 27 9.24 13.78 -3.50
CA THR A 27 9.64 15.03 -4.18
C THR A 27 8.94 16.24 -3.54
N ALA A 28 9.55 17.43 -3.67
CA ALA A 28 8.94 18.68 -3.23
C ALA A 28 7.67 19.06 -4.02
N ASN A 29 7.49 18.49 -5.22
CA ASN A 29 6.37 18.73 -6.11
C ASN A 29 5.30 17.61 -6.04
N ALA A 30 5.30 16.80 -4.97
CA ALA A 30 4.31 15.75 -4.79
C ALA A 30 2.92 16.35 -4.50
N ASP A 31 1.94 15.95 -5.29
CA ASP A 31 0.60 16.56 -5.37
C ASP A 31 -0.54 15.51 -5.39
N GLY A 32 -0.23 14.26 -5.06
CA GLY A 32 -1.20 13.15 -5.00
C GLY A 32 -0.57 11.82 -5.38
N TYR A 33 -1.41 10.83 -5.71
CA TYR A 33 -0.98 9.54 -6.25
C TYR A 33 -1.61 9.24 -7.61
N GLY A 34 -0.87 8.52 -8.46
CA GLY A 34 -1.39 7.95 -9.69
C GLY A 34 -2.11 6.63 -9.44
N ARG A 35 -3.31 6.44 -10.01
CA ARG A 35 -4.03 5.17 -9.92
C ARG A 35 -3.41 4.15 -10.90
N GLY A 36 -3.37 2.89 -10.49
CA GLY A 36 -2.85 1.78 -11.30
C GLY A 36 -3.67 0.52 -11.13
N GLU A 37 -3.45 -0.45 -12.01
CA GLU A 37 -4.02 -1.80 -11.93
C GLU A 37 -2.91 -2.84 -11.96
N GLY A 38 -3.17 -3.98 -11.32
CA GLY A 38 -2.26 -5.11 -11.29
C GLY A 38 -2.84 -6.26 -10.49
N VAL A 39 -2.33 -7.47 -10.73
CA VAL A 39 -2.66 -8.67 -9.97
C VAL A 39 -1.36 -9.40 -9.63
N GLY A 40 -1.25 -9.89 -8.41
CA GLY A 40 -0.10 -10.65 -7.93
C GLY A 40 -0.54 -11.71 -6.93
N VAL A 41 0.12 -12.86 -6.95
CA VAL A 41 -0.13 -13.98 -6.03
C VAL A 41 1.21 -14.43 -5.49
N ILE A 42 1.27 -14.70 -4.18
CA ILE A 42 2.41 -15.32 -3.52
C ILE A 42 1.96 -16.64 -2.88
N ALA A 43 2.81 -17.65 -2.97
CA ALA A 43 2.64 -18.90 -2.25
C ALA A 43 3.53 -18.87 -1.00
N LEU A 44 2.96 -19.21 0.15
CA LEU A 44 3.68 -19.26 1.42
C LEU A 44 3.81 -20.69 1.90
N MET A 45 4.97 -20.99 2.49
CA MET A 45 5.27 -22.25 3.13
C MET A 45 6.16 -21.98 4.34
N ARG A 46 6.08 -22.84 5.37
CA ARG A 46 7.07 -22.79 6.44
C ARG A 46 8.47 -23.00 5.85
N LEU A 47 9.43 -22.18 6.28
CA LEU A 47 10.79 -22.21 5.72
C LEU A 47 11.43 -23.60 5.79
N GLU A 48 11.27 -24.28 6.93
CA GLU A 48 11.77 -25.64 7.12
C GLU A 48 11.20 -26.64 6.11
N GLU A 49 9.94 -26.47 5.70
CA GLU A 49 9.27 -27.38 4.78
C GLU A 49 9.71 -27.10 3.34
N ALA A 50 9.87 -25.82 2.99
CA ALA A 50 10.47 -25.44 1.72
C ALA A 50 11.89 -25.99 1.57
N GLN A 51 12.69 -25.91 2.63
CA GLN A 51 14.05 -26.47 2.65
C GLN A 51 14.05 -28.00 2.54
N ARG A 52 13.23 -28.71 3.35
CA ARG A 52 13.14 -30.17 3.30
C ARG A 52 12.70 -30.69 1.94
N ASN A 53 11.76 -29.99 1.29
CA ASN A 53 11.21 -30.38 0.00
C ASN A 53 12.02 -29.83 -1.18
N GLY A 54 13.12 -29.11 -0.94
CA GLY A 54 13.94 -28.51 -1.99
C GLY A 54 13.22 -27.43 -2.82
N HIS A 55 12.18 -26.80 -2.28
CA HIS A 55 11.47 -25.73 -2.96
C HIS A 55 12.30 -24.44 -2.99
N PRO A 56 12.34 -23.72 -4.12
CA PRO A 56 13.01 -22.42 -4.20
C PRO A 56 12.42 -21.42 -3.21
N VAL A 57 13.26 -20.89 -2.31
CA VAL A 57 12.86 -19.83 -1.37
C VAL A 57 13.24 -18.47 -1.97
N LEU A 58 12.23 -17.69 -2.35
CA LEU A 58 12.46 -16.35 -2.93
C LEU A 58 12.76 -15.29 -1.86
N ALA A 59 12.14 -15.41 -0.68
CA ALA A 59 12.33 -14.54 0.48
C ALA A 59 11.79 -15.22 1.75
N VAL A 60 12.13 -14.68 2.93
CA VAL A 60 11.62 -15.14 4.23
C VAL A 60 10.78 -14.04 4.89
N LEU A 61 9.53 -14.34 5.22
CA LEU A 61 8.66 -13.45 5.98
C LEU A 61 8.99 -13.54 7.48
N ARG A 62 9.69 -12.53 8.02
CA ARG A 62 10.19 -12.55 9.41
C ARG A 62 9.15 -12.16 10.46
N GLY A 63 8.13 -11.41 10.06
CA GLY A 63 7.04 -10.96 10.90
C GLY A 63 6.03 -10.15 10.11
N VAL A 64 4.83 -9.99 10.65
CA VAL A 64 3.77 -9.13 10.13
C VAL A 64 3.07 -8.46 11.31
N ALA A 65 2.67 -7.21 11.15
CA ALA A 65 1.91 -6.45 12.13
C ALA A 65 0.90 -5.54 11.41
N THR A 66 -0.23 -5.28 12.07
CA THR A 66 -1.24 -4.32 11.61
C THR A 66 -1.75 -3.51 12.81
N ASN A 67 -2.09 -2.25 12.59
CA ASN A 67 -2.78 -1.40 13.55
C ASN A 67 -3.72 -0.42 12.82
N HIS A 68 -4.18 0.62 13.52
CA HIS A 68 -5.10 1.63 13.00
C HIS A 68 -4.63 3.03 13.44
N ASP A 69 -4.80 4.04 12.57
CA ASP A 69 -4.40 5.43 12.86
C ASP A 69 -5.10 6.05 14.08
N GLY A 70 -6.23 5.47 14.48
CA GLY A 70 -6.99 5.86 15.67
C GLY A 70 -7.69 7.20 15.50
N ALA A 71 -7.77 7.98 16.59
CA ALA A 71 -8.26 9.35 16.55
C ALA A 71 -7.17 10.30 16.03
N SER A 72 -7.03 10.39 14.70
CA SER A 72 -6.14 11.35 14.03
C SER A 72 -6.86 12.67 13.74
N SER A 73 -6.17 13.65 13.15
CA SER A 73 -6.72 14.98 12.83
C SER A 73 -7.75 14.99 11.70
N GLY A 74 -8.11 13.83 11.14
CA GLY A 74 -9.17 13.66 10.16
C GLY A 74 -9.20 12.23 9.65
N LEU A 75 -10.36 11.77 9.18
CA LEU A 75 -10.58 10.35 8.80
C LEU A 75 -9.54 9.80 7.81
N THR A 76 -9.01 10.63 6.92
CA THR A 76 -8.02 10.26 5.89
C THR A 76 -6.62 10.83 6.16
N VAL A 77 -6.40 11.45 7.32
CA VAL A 77 -5.10 12.03 7.68
C VAL A 77 -4.26 10.96 8.39
N PRO A 78 -3.07 10.62 7.87
CA PRO A 78 -2.24 9.56 8.42
C PRO A 78 -1.66 9.93 9.80
N SER A 79 -1.45 8.94 10.68
CA SER A 79 -0.84 9.13 12.00
C SER A 79 0.62 8.67 12.04
N GLY A 80 1.55 9.62 12.19
CA GLY A 80 2.97 9.30 12.33
C GLY A 80 3.29 8.49 13.61
N GLN A 81 2.48 8.61 14.66
CA GLN A 81 2.66 7.82 15.88
C GLN A 81 2.25 6.36 15.67
N ALA A 82 1.06 6.13 15.10
CA ALA A 82 0.59 4.77 14.81
C ALA A 82 1.56 4.04 13.83
N GLN A 83 2.10 4.77 12.85
CA GLN A 83 3.10 4.21 11.93
C GLN A 83 4.41 3.78 12.61
N ARG A 84 4.86 4.49 13.66
CA ARG A 84 6.05 4.07 14.43
C ARG A 84 5.78 2.88 15.33
N GLU A 85 4.55 2.75 15.83
CA GLU A 85 4.18 1.66 16.74
C GLU A 85 4.00 0.30 16.05
N VAL A 86 3.62 0.31 14.76
CA VAL A 86 3.42 -0.93 13.99
C VAL A 86 4.72 -1.49 13.38
N ILE A 87 5.79 -0.69 13.36
CA ILE A 87 7.13 -1.06 12.85
C ILE A 87 7.98 -1.55 14.03
#